data_AF-A0AAW5EVY8-F1
#
_entry.id   AF-A0AAW5EVY8-F1
#
_cell.length_a   1.000
_cell.length_b   1.000
_cell.length_c   1.000
_cell.angle_alpha   90.00
_cell.angle_beta   90.00
_cell.angle_gamma   90.00
#
_symmetry.space_group_name_H-M   'P 1'
#
loop_
_entity.id
_entity.type
_entity.pdbx_description
1 polymer ?
#
loop_
_entity_poly.entity_id
_entity_poly.type
_entity_poly.pdbx_seq_one_letter_code
_entity_poly.pdbx_strand_id
1 'polypeptide(L)'
;LTAGAHFRLDLDPTPGNEARVCLPHPEILAAAAQGSTLLLDDGRLALLVCERGDDFLLTEVVLGGVLSDHKGVNVPDVVLPIPALTDKDRADMAFALDLGIEYVGLSFVQRPEDVREARQLADGRAWIMTKLEKPQAMDNLEEIVALSDAVMVERGDLGVELPPERVPLAQKRIIRVARRLGRPVVVATQMLESMIHAPTPTRAEASDVATA
;
A
#
# COMPACT_ATOMS: atom_id res chain seq x y z
N LEU A 1 22.54 -1.95 5.06
CA LEU A 1 22.47 -3.13 4.16
C LEU A 1 23.24 -2.85 2.89
N THR A 2 24.08 -3.79 2.48
CA THR A 2 24.96 -3.67 1.31
C THR A 2 24.39 -4.46 0.15
N ALA A 3 24.31 -3.87 -1.05
CA ALA A 3 23.80 -4.57 -2.24
C ALA A 3 24.62 -5.84 -2.55
N GLY A 4 23.95 -6.91 -2.94
CA GLY A 4 24.50 -8.24 -3.17
C GLY A 4 24.79 -9.06 -1.90
N ALA A 5 24.66 -8.48 -0.71
CA ALA A 5 24.81 -9.24 0.54
C ALA A 5 23.53 -10.04 0.86
N HIS A 6 23.71 -11.13 1.61
CA HIS A 6 22.57 -11.84 2.18
C HIS A 6 22.06 -11.17 3.45
N PHE A 7 20.74 -11.15 3.61
CA PHE A 7 20.09 -10.61 4.79
C PHE A 7 18.88 -11.48 5.18
N ARG A 8 18.76 -11.80 6.48
CA ARG A 8 17.72 -12.68 7.00
C ARG A 8 16.62 -11.88 7.71
N LEU A 9 15.38 -12.15 7.37
CA LEU A 9 14.20 -11.70 8.11
C LEU A 9 13.66 -12.90 8.87
N ASP A 10 13.52 -12.83 10.19
CA ASP A 10 13.07 -13.96 11.02
C ASP A 10 12.09 -13.55 12.13
N LEU A 11 11.56 -14.53 12.85
CA LEU A 11 10.66 -14.30 14.00
C LEU A 11 11.39 -14.15 15.34
N ASP A 12 12.74 -14.11 15.35
CA ASP A 12 13.51 -13.97 16.57
C ASP A 12 13.47 -12.51 17.06
N PRO A 13 12.90 -12.21 18.24
CA PRO A 13 12.77 -10.84 18.74
C PRO A 13 14.11 -10.21 19.14
N THR A 14 15.22 -10.95 19.11
CA THR A 14 16.56 -10.40 19.37
C THR A 14 16.82 -9.21 18.44
N PRO A 15 17.43 -8.10 18.92
CA PRO A 15 17.76 -6.95 18.09
C PRO A 15 18.51 -7.35 16.82
N GLY A 16 18.16 -6.69 15.71
CA GLY A 16 18.77 -6.93 14.41
C GLY A 16 20.23 -6.46 14.35
N ASN A 17 20.92 -6.91 13.31
CA ASN A 17 22.28 -6.51 12.96
C ASN A 17 22.42 -6.48 11.43
N GLU A 18 23.65 -6.41 10.91
CA GLU A 18 23.90 -6.33 9.47
C GLU A 18 23.49 -7.59 8.68
N ALA A 19 23.28 -8.72 9.36
CA ALA A 19 22.96 -10.01 8.73
C ALA A 19 21.50 -10.46 8.96
N ARG A 20 20.83 -9.95 10.00
CA ARG A 20 19.43 -10.32 10.28
C ARG A 20 18.62 -9.23 10.99
N VAL A 21 17.29 -9.31 10.89
CA VAL A 21 16.36 -8.54 11.73
C VAL A 21 15.06 -9.30 11.97
N CYS A 22 14.41 -9.01 13.10
CA CYS A 22 13.08 -9.50 13.41
C CYS A 22 12.05 -8.86 12.46
N LEU A 23 11.29 -9.69 11.77
CA LEU A 23 10.07 -9.30 11.07
C LEU A 23 8.90 -9.98 11.78
N PRO A 24 8.19 -9.29 12.70
CA PRO A 24 7.15 -9.88 13.55
C PRO A 24 5.81 -10.10 12.80
N HIS A 25 5.90 -10.56 11.54
CA HIS A 25 4.80 -10.74 10.61
C HIS A 25 4.89 -12.16 10.01
N PRO A 26 4.51 -13.21 10.75
CA PRO A 26 4.54 -14.59 10.26
C PRO A 26 3.73 -14.77 8.98
N GLU A 27 2.69 -13.97 8.77
CA GLU A 27 1.90 -13.93 7.55
C GLU A 27 2.71 -13.52 6.31
N ILE A 28 3.70 -12.65 6.45
CA ILE A 28 4.60 -12.26 5.36
C ILE A 28 5.54 -13.43 5.01
N LEU A 29 6.11 -14.08 6.03
CA LEU A 29 6.95 -15.26 5.84
C LEU A 29 6.17 -16.39 5.16
N ALA A 30 4.92 -16.61 5.58
CA ALA A 30 4.06 -17.64 5.02
C ALA A 30 3.67 -17.36 3.56
N ALA A 31 3.43 -16.08 3.22
CA ALA A 31 2.93 -15.67 1.91
C ALA A 31 4.04 -15.47 0.87
N ALA A 32 5.23 -15.02 1.29
CA ALA A 32 6.37 -14.86 0.38
C ALA A 32 6.87 -16.20 -0.16
N ALA A 33 7.35 -16.19 -1.41
CA ALA A 33 7.97 -17.33 -2.06
C ALA A 33 9.38 -16.98 -2.54
N GLN A 34 10.17 -17.98 -2.91
CA GLN A 34 11.42 -17.73 -3.62
C GLN A 34 11.16 -16.89 -4.87
N GLY A 35 11.93 -15.81 -5.03
CA GLY A 35 11.75 -14.83 -6.10
C GLY A 35 10.81 -13.67 -5.76
N SER A 36 10.10 -13.68 -4.62
CA SER A 36 9.31 -12.53 -4.18
C SER A 36 10.19 -11.34 -3.84
N THR A 37 9.72 -10.15 -4.19
CA THR A 37 10.35 -8.88 -3.80
C THR A 37 9.80 -8.41 -2.46
N LEU A 38 10.69 -8.02 -1.55
CA LEU A 38 10.35 -7.28 -0.33
C LEU A 38 10.93 -5.88 -0.42
N LEU A 39 10.08 -4.88 -0.20
CA LEU A 39 10.47 -3.48 -0.17
C LEU A 39 10.46 -3.01 1.27
N LEU A 40 11.51 -2.33 1.71
CA LEU A 40 11.63 -1.77 3.06
C LEU A 40 11.78 -0.26 3.00
N ASP A 41 11.28 0.42 4.03
CA ASP A 41 11.31 1.89 4.15
C ASP A 41 10.77 2.58 2.88
N ASP A 42 9.52 2.27 2.53
CA ASP A 42 8.81 2.84 1.37
C ASP A 42 9.56 2.60 0.05
N GLY A 43 10.16 1.41 -0.11
CA GLY A 43 10.87 1.02 -1.32
C GLY A 43 12.29 1.57 -1.46
N ARG A 44 12.81 2.26 -0.43
CA ARG A 44 14.22 2.73 -0.42
C ARG A 44 15.23 1.60 -0.33
N LEU A 45 14.83 0.46 0.22
CA LEU A 45 15.60 -0.77 0.15
C LEU A 45 14.73 -1.85 -0.50
N ALA A 46 15.38 -2.76 -1.22
CA ALA A 46 14.72 -3.87 -1.89
C ALA A 46 15.51 -5.15 -1.64
N LEU A 47 14.80 -6.20 -1.25
CA LEU A 47 15.32 -7.52 -1.00
C LEU A 47 14.64 -8.52 -1.93
N LEU A 48 15.40 -9.48 -2.45
CA LEU A 48 14.87 -10.59 -3.23
C LEU A 48 14.92 -11.86 -2.39
N VAL A 49 13.80 -12.54 -2.20
CA VAL A 49 13.76 -13.79 -1.43
C VAL A 49 14.50 -14.90 -2.20
N CYS A 50 15.58 -15.40 -1.60
CA CYS A 50 16.37 -16.51 -2.13
C CYS A 50 15.85 -17.85 -1.60
N GLU A 51 15.47 -17.90 -0.33
CA GLU A 51 15.02 -19.11 0.36
C GLU A 51 13.99 -18.74 1.43
N ARG A 52 13.00 -19.62 1.61
CA ARG A 52 11.98 -19.53 2.68
C ARG A 52 12.11 -20.74 3.60
N GLY A 53 12.43 -20.49 4.87
CA GLY A 53 12.27 -21.45 5.95
C GLY A 53 10.93 -21.29 6.67
N ASP A 54 10.71 -22.09 7.71
CA ASP A 54 9.46 -22.05 8.49
C ASP A 54 9.31 -20.74 9.29
N ASP A 55 10.42 -20.19 9.79
CA ASP A 55 10.48 -19.00 10.65
C ASP A 55 11.40 -17.90 10.11
N PHE A 56 11.82 -18.00 8.84
CA PHE A 56 12.69 -17.00 8.22
C PHE A 56 12.55 -16.90 6.68
N LEU A 57 12.95 -15.74 6.16
CA LEU A 57 13.27 -15.50 4.76
C LEU A 57 14.76 -15.15 4.65
N LEU A 58 15.50 -15.91 3.85
CA LEU A 58 16.84 -15.52 3.43
C LEU A 58 16.71 -14.75 2.13
N THR A 59 17.27 -13.55 2.11
CA THR A 59 17.16 -12.63 0.98
C THR A 59 18.53 -12.20 0.47
N GLU A 60 18.57 -11.73 -0.77
CA GLU A 60 19.67 -10.95 -1.31
C GLU A 60 19.26 -9.47 -1.36
N VAL A 61 20.14 -8.58 -0.91
CA VAL A 61 19.90 -7.13 -0.97
C VAL A 61 20.07 -6.64 -2.40
N VAL A 62 18.97 -6.30 -3.07
CA VAL A 62 18.99 -5.74 -4.42
C VAL A 62 19.30 -4.25 -4.38
N LEU A 63 18.61 -3.50 -3.52
CA LEU A 63 18.85 -2.09 -3.27
C LEU A 63 19.27 -1.91 -1.82
N GLY A 64 20.55 -1.56 -1.63
CA GLY A 64 21.14 -1.31 -0.32
C GLY A 64 20.82 0.07 0.24
N GLY A 65 21.04 0.24 1.54
CA GLY A 65 20.72 1.48 2.24
C GLY A 65 20.79 1.34 3.76
N VAL A 66 20.40 2.39 4.46
CA VAL A 66 20.26 2.38 5.92
C VAL A 66 18.87 1.87 6.27
N LEU A 67 18.79 0.80 7.04
CA LEU A 67 17.56 0.32 7.64
C LEU A 67 17.57 0.71 9.13
N SER A 68 16.56 1.44 9.58
CA SER A 68 16.38 1.81 10.99
C SER A 68 15.16 1.11 11.58
N ASP A 69 14.84 1.40 12.84
CA ASP A 69 13.77 0.73 13.56
C ASP A 69 12.37 1.06 13.00
N HIS A 70 11.46 0.10 13.15
CA HIS A 70 10.02 0.23 12.83
C HIS A 70 9.72 0.70 11.39
N LYS A 71 10.60 0.37 10.44
CA LYS A 71 10.34 0.62 9.02
C LYS A 71 9.31 -0.36 8.46
N GLY A 72 8.44 0.16 7.61
CA GLY A 72 7.44 -0.63 6.91
C GLY A 72 8.07 -1.64 5.96
N VAL A 73 7.32 -2.71 5.70
CA VAL A 73 7.63 -3.72 4.68
C VAL A 73 6.45 -3.85 3.73
N ASN A 74 6.76 -3.92 2.45
CA ASN A 74 5.78 -4.14 1.39
C ASN A 74 6.18 -5.39 0.60
N VAL A 75 5.17 -6.14 0.15
CA VAL A 75 5.35 -7.40 -0.59
C VAL A 75 4.51 -7.31 -1.88
N PRO A 76 5.00 -6.61 -2.92
CA PRO A 76 4.18 -6.24 -4.08
C PRO A 76 3.64 -7.45 -4.85
N ASP A 77 4.36 -8.56 -4.84
CA ASP A 77 4.08 -9.75 -5.65
C ASP A 77 3.04 -10.70 -5.01
N VAL A 78 2.57 -10.40 -3.79
CA VAL A 78 1.82 -11.36 -2.98
C VAL A 78 0.58 -10.73 -2.36
N VAL A 79 -0.56 -11.41 -2.46
CA VAL A 79 -1.76 -11.08 -1.68
C VAL A 79 -1.54 -11.55 -0.25
N LEU A 80 -1.43 -10.62 0.70
CA LEU A 80 -1.29 -11.00 2.11
C LEU A 80 -2.66 -11.39 2.68
N PRO A 81 -2.77 -12.49 3.45
CA PRO A 81 -4.01 -12.93 4.09
C PRO A 81 -4.32 -12.07 5.33
N ILE A 82 -4.07 -10.77 5.26
CA ILE A 82 -4.33 -9.80 6.32
C ILE A 82 -5.71 -9.20 6.03
N PRO A 83 -6.59 -9.07 7.03
CA PRO A 83 -7.84 -8.35 6.84
C PRO A 83 -7.55 -6.88 6.50
N ALA A 84 -8.26 -6.31 5.53
CA ALA A 84 -8.08 -4.89 5.19
C ALA A 84 -8.43 -3.95 6.36
N LEU A 85 -9.27 -4.42 7.29
CA LEU A 85 -9.58 -3.74 8.54
C LEU A 85 -8.99 -4.51 9.72
N THR A 86 -8.16 -3.81 10.50
CA THR A 86 -7.68 -4.28 11.79
C THR A 86 -8.74 -4.09 12.88
N ASP A 87 -8.53 -4.68 14.06
CA ASP A 87 -9.41 -4.44 15.21
C ASP A 87 -9.44 -2.97 15.63
N LYS A 88 -8.30 -2.28 15.47
CA LYS A 88 -8.22 -0.84 15.64
C LYS A 88 -9.08 -0.11 14.62
N ASP A 89 -8.97 -0.45 13.33
CA ASP A 89 -9.75 0.22 12.28
C ASP A 89 -11.26 0.05 12.49
N ARG A 90 -11.70 -1.13 12.93
CA ARG A 90 -13.11 -1.37 13.29
C ARG A 90 -13.57 -0.48 14.45
N ALA A 91 -12.74 -0.33 15.49
CA ALA A 91 -13.04 0.54 16.62
C ALA A 91 -13.06 2.03 16.24
N ASP A 92 -12.08 2.48 15.46
CA ASP A 92 -11.99 3.85 14.97
C ASP A 92 -13.17 4.18 14.03
N MET A 93 -13.52 3.25 13.15
CA MET A 93 -14.66 3.39 12.24
C MET A 93 -15.98 3.49 13.03
N ALA A 94 -16.21 2.62 14.00
CA ALA A 94 -17.41 2.68 14.84
C ALA A 94 -17.53 4.04 15.56
N PHE A 95 -16.43 4.50 16.16
CA PHE A 95 -16.37 5.81 16.81
C PHE A 95 -16.66 6.96 15.83
N ALA A 96 -16.04 6.95 14.65
CA ALA A 96 -16.20 8.01 13.67
C ALA A 96 -17.62 8.05 13.08
N LEU A 97 -18.24 6.89 12.84
CA LEU A 97 -19.63 6.80 12.39
C LEU A 97 -20.61 7.41 13.40
N ASP A 98 -20.35 7.25 14.70
CA ASP A 98 -21.16 7.86 15.75
C ASP A 98 -21.02 9.40 15.81
N LEU A 99 -19.92 9.95 15.27
CA LEU A 99 -19.73 11.39 15.08
C LEU A 99 -20.45 11.95 13.84
N GLY A 100 -20.99 11.09 12.97
CA GLY A 100 -21.72 11.50 11.77
C GLY A 100 -20.82 11.88 10.58
N ILE A 101 -19.68 11.21 10.40
CA ILE A 101 -18.85 11.38 9.21
C ILE A 101 -19.58 10.96 7.93
N GLU A 102 -19.28 11.62 6.81
CA GLU A 102 -19.91 11.32 5.52
C GLU A 102 -19.11 10.31 4.69
N TYR A 103 -17.80 10.22 4.89
CA TYR A 103 -16.90 9.34 4.15
C TYR A 103 -15.96 8.58 5.08
N VAL A 104 -15.74 7.31 4.74
CA VAL A 104 -14.66 6.47 5.28
C VAL A 104 -13.69 6.15 4.15
N GLY A 105 -12.43 6.55 4.32
CA GLY A 105 -11.33 6.14 3.45
C GLY A 105 -10.87 4.74 3.82
N LEU A 106 -10.94 3.78 2.89
CA LEU A 106 -10.51 2.40 3.10
C LEU A 106 -9.13 2.18 2.46
N SER A 107 -8.10 2.07 3.31
CA SER A 107 -6.71 1.82 2.90
C SER A 107 -6.46 0.35 2.56
N PHE A 108 -5.39 0.12 1.80
CA PHE A 108 -4.77 -1.16 1.47
C PHE A 108 -5.72 -2.23 0.92
N VAL A 109 -6.78 -1.80 0.23
CA VAL A 109 -7.72 -2.70 -0.44
C VAL A 109 -6.96 -3.54 -1.48
N GLN A 110 -7.11 -4.86 -1.39
CA GLN A 110 -6.54 -5.80 -2.35
C GLN A 110 -7.64 -6.52 -3.14
N ARG A 111 -8.82 -6.72 -2.51
CA ARG A 111 -9.89 -7.57 -3.03
C ARG A 111 -11.27 -6.91 -2.89
N PRO A 112 -12.26 -7.30 -3.71
CA PRO A 112 -13.64 -6.85 -3.57
C PRO A 112 -14.26 -7.08 -2.19
N GLU A 113 -13.89 -8.17 -1.52
CA GLU A 113 -14.38 -8.55 -0.20
C GLU A 113 -14.04 -7.51 0.87
N ASP A 114 -12.86 -6.88 0.76
CA ASP A 114 -12.41 -5.84 1.68
C ASP A 114 -13.39 -4.65 1.67
N VAL A 115 -13.88 -4.26 0.48
CA VAL A 115 -14.88 -3.19 0.33
C VAL A 115 -16.24 -3.61 0.85
N ARG A 116 -16.65 -4.88 0.62
CA ARG A 116 -17.93 -5.40 1.13
C ARG A 116 -17.97 -5.38 2.65
N GLU A 117 -16.89 -5.77 3.31
CA GLU A 117 -16.77 -5.73 4.77
C GLU A 117 -16.94 -4.29 5.28
N ALA A 118 -16.20 -3.34 4.72
CA ALA A 118 -16.31 -1.94 5.13
C ALA A 118 -17.73 -1.38 4.92
N ARG A 119 -18.39 -1.72 3.82
CA ARG A 119 -19.80 -1.31 3.58
C ARG A 119 -20.75 -1.88 4.62
N GLN A 120 -20.57 -3.14 5.00
CA GLN A 120 -21.40 -3.77 6.04
C GLN A 120 -21.21 -3.08 7.39
N LEU A 121 -19.98 -2.71 7.74
CA LEU A 121 -19.69 -1.99 8.98
C LEU A 121 -20.22 -0.55 8.97
N ALA A 122 -20.19 0.12 7.82
CA ALA A 122 -20.74 1.46 7.66
C ALA A 122 -22.27 1.46 7.77
N ASP A 123 -22.92 0.38 7.35
CA ASP A 123 -24.39 0.21 7.40
C ASP A 123 -25.15 1.41 6.81
N GLY A 124 -24.64 1.95 5.71
CA GLY A 124 -25.20 3.12 5.04
C GLY A 124 -25.04 4.46 5.77
N ARG A 125 -24.38 4.50 6.92
CA ARG A 125 -24.14 5.73 7.70
C ARG A 125 -23.06 6.63 7.10
N ALA A 126 -22.15 6.06 6.29
CA ALA A 126 -21.11 6.79 5.57
C ALA A 126 -20.82 6.13 4.21
N TRP A 127 -20.28 6.91 3.27
CA TRP A 127 -19.81 6.43 1.97
C TRP A 127 -18.40 5.84 2.07
N ILE A 128 -18.16 4.78 1.31
CA ILE A 128 -16.84 4.14 1.25
C ILE A 128 -16.03 4.72 0.08
N MET A 129 -14.93 5.40 0.41
CA MET A 129 -13.91 5.82 -0.53
C MET A 129 -12.75 4.83 -0.51
N THR A 130 -12.67 3.98 -1.53
CA THR A 130 -11.58 2.98 -1.61
C THR A 130 -10.29 3.64 -2.09
N LYS A 131 -9.21 3.52 -1.30
CA LYS A 131 -7.87 3.96 -1.70
C LYS A 131 -7.20 2.86 -2.53
N LEU A 132 -6.86 3.20 -3.77
CA LEU A 132 -6.25 2.28 -4.73
C LEU A 132 -4.74 2.45 -4.69
N GLU A 133 -4.13 1.70 -3.77
CA GLU A 133 -2.69 1.74 -3.45
C GLU A 133 -1.97 0.40 -3.63
N LYS A 134 -2.71 -0.70 -3.81
CA LYS A 134 -2.15 -2.05 -3.98
C LYS A 134 -2.21 -2.52 -5.44
N PRO A 135 -1.13 -3.12 -5.99
CA PRO A 135 -1.14 -3.71 -7.33
C PRO A 135 -2.29 -4.70 -7.55
N GLN A 136 -2.60 -5.51 -6.53
CA GLN A 136 -3.64 -6.53 -6.54
C GLN A 136 -5.05 -5.93 -6.75
N ALA A 137 -5.27 -4.68 -6.30
CA ALA A 137 -6.50 -3.96 -6.57
C ALA A 137 -6.68 -3.66 -8.07
N MET A 138 -5.58 -3.58 -8.84
CA MET A 138 -5.63 -3.33 -10.28
C MET A 138 -6.12 -4.54 -11.06
N ASP A 139 -5.95 -5.75 -10.52
CA ASP A 139 -6.45 -6.98 -11.13
C ASP A 139 -7.97 -7.09 -10.98
N ASN A 140 -8.51 -6.60 -9.85
CA ASN A 140 -9.94 -6.62 -9.51
C ASN A 140 -10.61 -5.23 -9.63
N LEU A 141 -10.00 -4.32 -10.39
CA LEU A 141 -10.33 -2.88 -10.36
C LEU A 141 -11.81 -2.59 -10.63
N GLU A 142 -12.40 -3.23 -11.63
CA GLU A 142 -13.79 -2.94 -12.01
C GLU A 142 -14.78 -3.32 -10.90
N GLU A 143 -14.55 -4.47 -10.26
CA GLU A 143 -15.41 -4.96 -9.18
C GLU A 143 -15.26 -4.11 -7.91
N ILE A 144 -14.01 -3.78 -7.54
CA ILE A 144 -13.72 -2.87 -6.43
C ILE A 144 -14.38 -1.51 -6.64
N VAL A 145 -14.24 -0.92 -7.83
CA VAL A 145 -14.86 0.38 -8.14
C VAL A 145 -16.39 0.28 -8.16
N ALA A 146 -16.96 -0.83 -8.66
CA ALA A 146 -18.41 -1.03 -8.67
C ALA A 146 -18.99 -1.08 -7.25
N LEU A 147 -18.27 -1.67 -6.29
CA LEU A 147 -18.65 -1.74 -4.88
C LEU A 147 -18.41 -0.43 -4.11
N SER A 148 -17.47 0.40 -4.56
CA SER A 148 -17.11 1.64 -3.87
C SER A 148 -18.11 2.77 -4.14
N ASP A 149 -18.28 3.70 -3.20
CA ASP A 149 -19.08 4.91 -3.44
C ASP A 149 -18.24 5.98 -4.14
N ALA A 150 -16.95 6.07 -3.80
CA ALA A 150 -15.91 6.84 -4.47
C ALA A 150 -14.58 6.07 -4.46
N VAL A 151 -13.61 6.50 -5.27
CA VAL A 151 -12.26 5.93 -5.23
C VAL A 151 -11.20 7.02 -5.15
N MET A 152 -10.03 6.68 -4.61
CA MET A 152 -8.86 7.53 -4.53
C MET A 152 -7.70 6.84 -5.23
N VAL A 153 -7.05 7.52 -6.17
CA VAL A 153 -5.76 7.12 -6.72
C VAL A 153 -4.70 7.56 -5.70
N GLU A 154 -4.23 6.63 -4.89
CA GLU A 154 -3.23 6.93 -3.85
C GLU A 154 -1.82 6.66 -4.38
N ARG A 155 -1.21 7.71 -4.94
CA ARG A 155 0.02 7.59 -5.73
C ARG A 155 1.28 7.35 -4.90
N GLY A 156 1.30 7.83 -3.66
CA GLY A 156 2.39 7.64 -2.72
C GLY A 156 2.62 6.16 -2.46
N ASP A 157 1.64 5.50 -1.85
CA ASP A 157 1.69 4.05 -1.58
C ASP A 157 1.77 3.23 -2.88
N LEU A 158 0.99 3.58 -3.90
CA LEU A 158 1.06 2.87 -5.18
C LEU A 158 2.42 2.97 -5.86
N GLY A 159 3.14 4.08 -5.67
CA GLY A 159 4.50 4.30 -6.19
C GLY A 159 5.60 3.62 -5.38
N VAL A 160 5.29 3.15 -4.17
CA VAL A 160 6.14 2.19 -3.46
C VAL A 160 5.96 0.80 -4.07
N GLU A 161 4.72 0.38 -4.32
CA GLU A 161 4.39 -0.97 -4.75
C GLU A 161 4.59 -1.22 -6.27
N LEU A 162 4.55 -0.17 -7.08
CA LEU A 162 4.76 -0.22 -8.52
C LEU A 162 6.01 0.55 -8.94
N PRO A 163 6.69 0.14 -10.02
CA PRO A 163 7.67 1.00 -10.68
C PRO A 163 7.09 2.39 -10.95
N PRO A 164 7.79 3.49 -10.62
CA PRO A 164 7.25 4.85 -10.74
C PRO A 164 6.70 5.18 -12.13
N GLU A 165 7.31 4.65 -13.19
CA GLU A 165 6.87 4.83 -14.57
C GLU A 165 5.51 4.17 -14.89
N ARG A 166 5.06 3.21 -14.07
CA ARG A 166 3.75 2.54 -14.22
C ARG A 166 2.62 3.26 -13.47
N VAL A 167 2.93 4.07 -12.46
CA VAL A 167 1.92 4.80 -11.67
C VAL A 167 1.03 5.71 -12.52
N PRO A 168 1.56 6.51 -13.49
CA PRO A 168 0.71 7.34 -14.36
C PRO A 168 -0.27 6.52 -15.22
N LEU A 169 0.11 5.30 -15.62
CA LEU A 169 -0.77 4.41 -16.39
C LEU A 169 -1.88 3.84 -15.50
N ALA A 170 -1.54 3.45 -14.27
CA ALA A 170 -2.51 3.00 -13.27
C ALA A 170 -3.53 4.10 -12.95
N GLN A 171 -3.08 5.33 -12.68
CA GLN A 171 -3.96 6.50 -12.46
C GLN A 171 -4.97 6.67 -13.61
N LYS A 172 -4.50 6.71 -14.86
CA LYS A 172 -5.38 6.86 -16.03
C LYS A 172 -6.38 5.72 -16.15
N ARG A 173 -5.98 4.48 -15.84
CA ARG A 173 -6.86 3.31 -15.85
C ARG A 173 -7.93 3.43 -14.78
N ILE A 174 -7.56 3.78 -13.54
CA ILE A 174 -8.47 3.98 -12.42
C ILE A 174 -9.52 5.05 -12.74
N ILE A 175 -9.07 6.24 -13.16
CA ILE A 175 -9.96 7.36 -13.52
C ILE A 175 -10.94 6.95 -14.60
N ARG A 176 -10.48 6.22 -15.63
CA ARG A 176 -11.35 5.76 -16.73
C ARG A 176 -12.43 4.80 -16.25
N VAL A 177 -12.06 3.83 -15.40
CA VAL A 177 -13.01 2.85 -14.85
C VAL A 177 -14.01 3.54 -13.92
N ALA A 178 -13.55 4.41 -13.02
CA ALA A 178 -14.40 5.19 -12.13
C ALA A 178 -15.42 6.02 -12.90
N ARG A 179 -14.98 6.80 -13.90
CA ARG A 179 -15.88 7.59 -14.74
C ARG A 179 -16.88 6.75 -15.53
N ARG A 180 -16.44 5.62 -16.09
CA ARG A 180 -17.32 4.69 -16.83
C ARG A 180 -18.42 4.12 -15.93
N LEU A 181 -18.11 3.87 -14.66
CA LEU A 181 -19.05 3.35 -13.66
C LEU A 181 -19.80 4.45 -12.89
N GLY A 182 -19.58 5.73 -13.22
CA GLY A 182 -20.23 6.86 -12.56
C GLY A 182 -19.77 7.10 -11.11
N ARG A 183 -18.55 6.66 -10.76
CA ARG A 183 -17.96 6.85 -9.43
C ARG A 183 -17.08 8.10 -9.38
N PRO A 184 -17.22 8.97 -8.35
CA PRO A 184 -16.25 10.02 -8.07
C PRO A 184 -14.85 9.43 -7.88
N VAL A 185 -13.83 10.17 -8.36
CA VAL A 185 -12.43 9.80 -8.22
C VAL A 185 -11.62 10.98 -7.71
N VAL A 186 -10.80 10.74 -6.68
CA VAL A 186 -9.81 11.68 -6.14
C VAL A 186 -8.43 11.24 -6.60
N VAL A 187 -7.59 12.17 -7.08
CA VAL A 187 -6.16 11.92 -7.30
C VAL A 187 -5.42 12.51 -6.11
N ALA A 188 -4.68 11.68 -5.38
CA ALA A 188 -4.14 12.03 -4.08
C ALA A 188 -2.63 11.80 -3.98
N THR A 189 -2.05 12.41 -2.93
CA THR A 189 -0.62 12.42 -2.54
C THR A 189 0.31 13.04 -3.56
N GLN A 190 1.43 13.60 -3.10
CA GLN A 190 2.53 14.09 -3.94
C GLN A 190 2.12 15.07 -5.07
N MET A 191 0.97 15.74 -4.93
CA MET A 191 0.49 16.70 -5.93
C MET A 191 1.36 17.96 -5.94
N LEU A 192 1.69 18.47 -4.74
CA LEU A 192 2.44 19.71 -4.50
C LEU A 192 3.38 19.53 -3.29
N GLU A 193 4.09 18.41 -3.23
CA GLU A 193 4.91 17.98 -2.09
C GLU A 193 5.94 19.04 -1.66
N SER A 194 6.58 19.72 -2.63
CA SER A 194 7.57 20.75 -2.35
C SER A 194 6.99 21.92 -1.55
N MET A 195 5.67 22.12 -1.59
CA MET A 195 5.01 23.21 -0.90
C MET A 195 4.93 23.04 0.62
N ILE A 196 5.33 21.88 1.15
CA ILE A 196 5.56 21.68 2.58
C ILE A 196 6.70 22.60 3.08
N HIS A 197 7.70 22.86 2.24
CA HIS A 197 8.90 23.63 2.59
C HIS A 197 9.11 24.90 1.74
N ALA A 198 8.35 25.07 0.67
CA ALA A 198 8.44 26.21 -0.23
C ALA A 198 7.08 26.88 -0.47
N PRO A 199 7.01 28.21 -0.67
CA PRO A 199 5.73 28.90 -0.89
C PRO A 199 5.13 28.68 -2.28
N THR A 200 5.88 28.09 -3.22
CA THR A 200 5.45 27.86 -4.61
C THR A 200 5.83 26.45 -5.06
N PRO A 201 5.00 25.79 -5.90
CA PRO A 201 5.31 24.47 -6.42
C PRO A 201 6.39 24.52 -7.50
N THR A 202 6.99 23.36 -7.77
CA THR A 202 7.84 23.17 -8.93
C THR A 202 7.02 23.16 -10.23
N ARG A 203 7.69 23.31 -11.38
CA ARG A 203 7.03 23.15 -12.70
C ARG A 203 6.49 21.74 -12.92
N ALA A 204 7.15 20.73 -12.36
CA ALA A 204 6.74 19.33 -12.48
C ALA A 204 5.42 19.09 -11.74
N GLU A 205 5.30 19.56 -10.50
CA GLU A 205 4.08 19.45 -9.69
C GLU A 205 2.91 20.24 -10.29
N ALA A 206 3.16 21.46 -10.78
CA ALA A 206 2.12 22.22 -11.47
C ALA A 206 1.61 21.49 -12.73
N SER A 207 2.52 20.84 -13.48
CA SER A 207 2.15 20.01 -14.63
C SER A 207 1.39 18.74 -14.23
N ASP A 208 1.74 18.14 -13.09
CA ASP A 208 1.09 16.95 -12.56
C ASP A 208 -0.37 17.25 -12.18
N VAL A 209 -0.60 18.33 -11.40
CA VAL A 209 -1.95 18.80 -11.07
C VAL A 209 -2.79 19.08 -12.32
N ALA A 210 -2.19 19.71 -13.34
CA ALA A 210 -2.91 20.02 -14.59
C ALA A 210 -3.28 18.78 -15.42
N THR A 211 -2.57 17.66 -15.23
CA THR A 211 -2.77 16.41 -15.98
C THR A 211 -3.70 15.43 -15.27
N ALA A 212 -3.96 15.66 -13.98
CA ALA A 212 -4.75 14.77 -13.10
C ALA A 212 -6.22 14.63 -13.52
#